data_AF-A0AAI9R674-F1
#
_entry.id   AF-A0AAI9R674-F1
#
_cell.length_a   1.000
_cell.length_b   1.000
_cell.length_c   1.000
_cell.angle_alpha   90.00
_cell.angle_beta   90.00
_cell.angle_gamma   90.00
#
_symmetry.space_group_name_H-M   'P 1'
#
loop_
_entity.id
_entity.type
_entity.pdbx_description
1 polymer ?
#
loop_
_entity_poly.entity_id
_entity_poly.type
_entity_poly.pdbx_seq_one_letter_code
_entity_poly.pdbx_strand_id
1 'polypeptide(L)'
;ALREREDFILIEVQAGMEARWQRAQSRGRTGDISDKETFFANEEIEAVAKDESGQALNATAAMADLILVNDGSVEDLYSDLDEILRRLS
;
A
#
# COMPACT_ATOMS: atom_id res chain seq x y z
N ALA A 1 3.15 -14.87 -15.99
CA ALA A 1 2.20 -15.70 -15.23
C ALA A 1 0.88 -14.97 -14.91
N LEU A 2 0.84 -13.93 -14.05
CA LEU A 2 -0.42 -13.20 -13.77
C LEU A 2 -0.82 -12.22 -14.87
N ARG A 3 0.16 -11.44 -15.37
CA ARG A 3 -0.01 -10.47 -16.46
C ARG A 3 -0.39 -11.05 -17.82
N GLU A 4 -0.31 -12.36 -17.98
CA GLU A 4 -0.68 -13.04 -19.23
C GLU A 4 -2.19 -13.28 -19.34
N ARG A 5 -2.94 -13.07 -18.25
CA ARG A 5 -4.39 -13.19 -18.24
C ARG A 5 -5.02 -11.86 -18.68
N GLU A 6 -5.97 -11.94 -19.61
CA GLU A 6 -6.72 -10.77 -20.09
C GLU A 6 -7.61 -10.12 -19.01
N ASP A 7 -7.99 -10.88 -17.98
CA ASP A 7 -8.86 -10.44 -16.89
C ASP A 7 -8.10 -10.05 -15.61
N PHE A 8 -6.76 -10.00 -15.66
CA PHE A 8 -5.96 -9.65 -14.50
C PHE A 8 -5.89 -8.12 -14.32
N ILE A 9 -6.14 -7.68 -13.09
CA ILE A 9 -6.06 -6.27 -12.68
C ILE A 9 -5.20 -6.21 -11.42
N LEU A 10 -4.14 -5.40 -11.47
CA LEU A 10 -3.31 -5.05 -10.33
C LEU A 10 -3.75 -3.69 -9.79
N ILE A 11 -4.16 -3.67 -8.52
CA ILE A 11 -4.51 -2.44 -7.82
C ILE A 11 -3.40 -2.15 -6.81
N GLU A 12 -2.77 -0.99 -6.94
CA GLU A 12 -1.86 -0.46 -5.92
C GLU A 12 -2.68 0.24 -4.85
N VAL A 13 -2.57 -0.19 -3.60
CA VAL A 13 -3.18 0.48 -2.45
C VAL A 13 -2.09 1.27 -1.73
N GLN A 14 -2.15 2.59 -1.82
CA GLN A 14 -1.20 3.48 -1.18
C GLN A 14 -1.84 4.23 -0.01
N ALA A 15 -1.05 4.50 1.01
CA ALA A 15 -1.41 5.42 2.08
C ALA A 15 -0.23 6.36 2.33
N GLY A 16 -0.53 7.63 2.57
CA GLY A 16 0.41 8.65 2.96
C GLY A 16 1.17 8.26 4.22
N MET A 17 2.41 8.76 4.31
CA MET A 17 3.34 8.43 5.40
C MET A 17 2.73 8.75 6.78
N GLU A 18 1.99 9.85 6.89
CA GLU A 18 1.34 10.23 8.14
C GLU A 18 0.22 9.25 8.54
N ALA A 19 -0.63 8.84 7.60
CA ALA A 19 -1.69 7.86 7.88
C ALA A 19 -1.08 6.51 8.29
N ARG A 20 0.00 6.08 7.63
CA ARG A 20 0.75 4.88 7.99
C ARG A 20 1.34 4.96 9.40
N TRP A 21 1.95 6.09 9.76
CA TRP A 21 2.47 6.34 11.10
C TRP A 21 1.39 6.31 12.18
N GLN A 22 0.26 7.00 11.99
CA GLN A 22 -0.84 7.01 12.95
C GLN A 22 -1.42 5.60 13.15
N ARG A 23 -1.54 4.81 12.07
CA ARG A 23 -1.98 3.41 12.13
C ARG A 23 -0.95 2.50 12.78
N ALA A 24 0.35 2.73 12.57
CA ALA A 24 1.41 1.98 13.26
C ALA A 24 1.35 2.21 14.78
N GLN A 25 1.24 3.47 15.21
CA GLN A 25 1.09 3.80 16.63
C GLN A 25 -0.19 3.19 17.23
N SER A 26 -1.32 3.24 16.53
CA SER A 26 -2.59 2.71 17.06
C SER A 26 -2.60 1.18 17.18
N ARG A 27 -1.86 0.47 16.31
CA ARG A 27 -1.68 -0.99 16.42
C ARG A 27 -0.87 -1.39 17.65
N GLY A 28 0.06 -0.55 18.09
CA GLY A 28 0.83 -0.74 19.33
C GLY A 28 1.56 -2.07 19.42
N ARG A 29 2.07 -2.60 18.29
CA ARG A 29 2.66 -3.93 18.25
C ARG A 29 4.01 -3.90 18.98
N THR A 30 4.30 -4.95 19.76
CA THR A 30 5.62 -5.11 20.39
C THR A 30 6.67 -5.24 19.28
N GLY A 31 7.56 -4.25 19.18
CA GLY A 31 8.57 -4.15 18.11
C GLY A 31 8.31 -3.04 17.09
N ASP A 32 7.15 -2.37 17.14
CA ASP A 32 6.92 -1.17 16.34
C ASP A 32 7.86 -0.04 16.79
N ILE A 33 8.38 0.68 15.81
CA ILE A 33 9.33 1.77 16.02
C ILE A 33 8.60 2.92 16.72
N SER A 34 9.08 3.31 17.90
CA SER A 34 8.47 4.39 18.69
C SER A 34 8.85 5.79 18.20
N ASP A 35 9.84 5.90 17.32
CA ASP A 35 10.35 7.14 16.78
C ASP A 35 9.87 7.39 15.34
N LYS A 36 9.31 8.57 15.09
CA LYS A 36 8.72 8.92 13.80
C LYS A 36 9.78 9.03 12.70
N GLU A 37 10.96 9.55 13.00
CA GLU A 37 12.03 9.71 12.00
C GLU A 37 12.53 8.35 11.52
N THR A 38 12.73 7.43 12.46
CA THR A 38 13.13 6.06 12.19
C THR A 38 12.06 5.28 11.42
N PHE A 39 10.77 5.52 11.71
CA PHE A 39 9.67 4.95 10.91
C PHE A 39 9.73 5.44 9.46
N PHE A 40 9.87 6.74 9.24
CA PHE A 40 9.88 7.33 7.90
C PHE A 40 11.09 6.84 7.08
N ALA A 41 12.26 6.75 7.71
CA ALA A 41 13.47 6.23 7.08
C ALA A 41 13.31 4.75 6.66
N ASN A 42 12.71 3.92 7.52
CA ASN A 42 12.48 2.52 7.20
C ASN A 42 11.46 2.34 6.08
N GLU A 43 10.37 3.11 6.07
CA GLU A 43 9.37 3.07 5.00
C GLU A 43 9.97 3.47 3.65
N GLU A 44 10.93 4.40 3.62
CA GLU A 44 11.65 4.78 2.39
C GLU A 44 12.62 3.68 1.93
N ILE A 45 13.33 3.05 2.86
CA ILE A 45 14.19 1.89 2.57
C ILE A 45 13.36 0.74 2.01
N GLU A 46 12.25 0.40 2.64
CA GLU A 46 11.35 -0.68 2.21
C GLU A 46 10.73 -0.41 0.83
N ALA A 47 10.37 0.85 0.53
CA ALA A 47 9.83 1.21 -0.79
C ALA A 47 10.82 0.93 -1.94
N VAL A 48 12.13 1.09 -1.68
CA VAL A 48 13.20 1.01 -2.67
C VAL A 48 13.98 -0.31 -2.62
N ALA A 49 13.86 -1.08 -1.54
CA ALA A 49 14.61 -2.30 -1.31
C ALA A 49 14.41 -3.30 -2.46
N LYS A 50 15.53 -3.77 -3.01
CA LYS A 50 15.60 -4.82 -4.03
C LYS A 50 16.39 -6.00 -3.46
N ASP A 51 15.95 -6.53 -2.32
CA ASP A 51 16.62 -7.69 -1.72
C ASP A 51 15.94 -9.01 -2.13
N GLU A 52 16.60 -10.12 -1.79
CA GLU A 52 16.17 -11.50 -2.09
C GLU A 52 14.83 -11.87 -1.44
N SER A 53 14.30 -11.06 -0.51
CA SER A 53 13.02 -11.28 0.18
C SER A 53 11.80 -10.69 -0.54
N GLY A 54 12.01 -9.99 -1.67
CA GLY A 54 10.97 -9.80 -2.67
C GLY A 54 9.94 -8.71 -2.37
N GLN A 55 10.38 -7.52 -1.97
CA GLN A 55 9.53 -6.33 -1.95
C GLN A 55 10.06 -5.23 -2.86
N ALA A 56 10.05 -5.47 -4.16
CA ALA A 56 10.19 -4.40 -5.16
C ALA A 56 8.87 -3.61 -5.25
N LEU A 57 8.47 -2.96 -4.15
CA LEU A 57 7.18 -2.28 -4.00
C LEU A 57 6.99 -1.24 -5.10
N ASN A 58 7.96 -0.35 -5.30
CA ASN A 58 7.90 0.65 -6.36
C ASN A 58 7.83 0.06 -7.77
N ALA A 59 8.53 -1.05 -8.03
CA ALA A 59 8.47 -1.69 -9.34
C ALA A 59 7.12 -2.39 -9.57
N THR A 60 6.50 -2.90 -8.51
CA THR A 60 5.19 -3.55 -8.54
C THR A 60 4.07 -2.53 -8.67
N ALA A 61 4.15 -1.46 -7.90
CA ALA A 61 3.33 -0.25 -8.00
C ALA A 61 3.33 0.33 -9.41
N ALA A 62 4.50 0.48 -10.02
CA ALA A 62 4.62 0.98 -11.40
C ALA A 62 3.93 0.11 -12.45
N MET A 63 3.64 -1.15 -12.15
CA MET A 63 2.86 -2.00 -13.04
C MET A 63 1.35 -1.83 -12.85
N ALA A 64 0.87 -1.24 -11.75
CA ALA A 64 -0.54 -1.23 -11.38
C ALA A 64 -1.46 -0.63 -12.45
N ASP A 65 -2.61 -1.26 -12.64
CA ASP A 65 -3.64 -0.81 -13.56
C ASP A 65 -4.52 0.28 -12.92
N LEU A 66 -4.62 0.26 -11.59
CA LEU A 66 -5.36 1.22 -10.78
C LEU A 66 -4.58 1.58 -9.51
N ILE A 67 -4.76 2.81 -9.03
CA ILE A 67 -4.20 3.29 -7.76
C ILE A 67 -5.36 3.67 -6.84
N LEU A 68 -5.35 3.14 -5.62
CA LEU A 68 -6.32 3.39 -4.56
C LEU A 68 -5.61 4.09 -3.39
N VAL A 69 -6.05 5.31 -3.06
CA VAL A 69 -5.49 6.11 -1.97
C VAL A 69 -6.28 5.88 -0.68
N ASN A 70 -5.71 5.09 0.24
CA ASN A 70 -6.31 4.73 1.52
C ASN A 70 -5.81 5.62 2.66
N ASP A 71 -6.00 6.93 2.52
CA ASP A 71 -5.69 7.91 3.58
C ASP A 71 -6.85 8.12 4.55
N GLY A 72 -8.06 7.77 4.11
CA GLY A 72 -9.30 7.96 4.86
C GLY A 72 -9.60 6.88 5.90
N SER A 73 -10.88 6.83 6.24
CA SER A 73 -11.49 5.83 7.11
C SER A 73 -11.66 4.48 6.38
N VAL A 74 -12.08 3.46 7.12
CA VAL A 74 -12.40 2.16 6.51
C VAL A 74 -13.67 2.25 5.66
N GLU A 75 -14.59 3.14 6.03
CA GLU A 75 -15.80 3.43 5.26
C GLU A 75 -15.47 4.08 3.91
N ASP A 76 -14.51 5.01 3.88
CA ASP A 76 -14.02 5.63 2.63
C ASP A 76 -13.40 4.55 1.73
N LEU A 77 -12.56 3.68 2.30
CA LEU A 77 -11.95 2.56 1.57
C LEU A 77 -13.02 1.63 0.95
N TYR A 78 -14.08 1.31 1.69
CA TYR A 78 -15.17 0.49 1.15
C TYR A 78 -15.90 1.17 0.01
N SER A 79 -16.20 2.47 0.14
CA SER A 79 -16.86 3.25 -0.90
C SER A 79 -16.03 3.27 -2.20
N ASP A 80 -14.71 3.48 -2.07
CA ASP A 80 -13.80 3.50 -3.22
C ASP A 80 -13.69 2.13 -3.89
N LEU A 81 -13.63 1.05 -3.10
CA LEU A 81 -13.63 -0.32 -3.61
C LEU A 81 -14.93 -0.64 -4.35
N ASP A 82 -16.09 -0.24 -3.82
CA ASP A 82 -17.38 -0.44 -4.47
C ASP A 82 -17.47 0.32 -5.80
N GLU A 83 -16.88 1.51 -5.89
CA GLU A 83 -16.79 2.25 -7.15
C GLU A 83 -15.87 1.56 -8.16
N ILE A 84 -14.69 1.10 -7.73
CA ILE A 84 -13.76 0.37 -8.58
C ILE A 84 -14.41 -0.90 -9.12
N LEU A 85 -15.01 -1.72 -8.25
CA LEU A 85 -15.65 -2.98 -8.64
C LEU A 85 -16.80 -2.76 -9.63
N ARG A 86 -17.60 -1.70 -9.46
CA ARG A 86 -18.68 -1.33 -10.41
C ARG A 86 -18.17 -0.93 -11.78
N ARG A 87 -16.95 -0.40 -11.90
CA ARG A 87 -16.33 -0.05 -13.18
C ARG A 87 -15.71 -1.26 -13.90
N LEU A 88 -15.44 -2.33 -13.15
CA LEU A 88 -14.83 -3.56 -13.65
C LEU A 88 -15.86 -4.65 -13.99
N SER A 89 -17.11 -4.49 -13.55
CA SER A 89 -18.27 -5.34 -13.86
C SER A 89 -18.96 -4.93 -15.16
#